data_AF-A0A1V6GQS5-F1
#
_entry.id   AF-A0A1V6GQS5-F1
#
_cell.length_a   1.000
_cell.length_b   1.000
_cell.length_c   1.000
_cell.angle_alpha   90.00
_cell.angle_beta   90.00
_cell.angle_gamma   90.00
#
_symmetry.space_group_name_H-M   'P 1'
#
loop_
_entity.id
_entity.type
_entity.pdbx_description
1 polymer ?
#
loop_
_entity_poly.entity_id
_entity_poly.type
_entity_poly.pdbx_seq_one_letter_code
_entity_poly.pdbx_strand_id
1 'polypeptide(L)'
;MSGVIAAQAATGVWSNVSGGYWADSANWQDGVVPSAAGTDPGSGDVADFTALASGETVTLTNYTSSGALCFTGLAGDLWTVTGGSLGLANAPDFLAERYGEIRVDGGELNLMSPVNNGGYGVAKTGAGTLRLSSTHTYTGFTRLKAGRLALTNGAGLAVSAVIVDAPDAALQLEGDAQIGSIESRCVPQTTVDLGGHTLSIGGVGSARAFDGCFSNGALRFTRGDALIVTDTQNVAAVRLENGSLACGIDVDVTGWWRFDDPAEVGKDSGLRANHLVESGAQAQWLANDPERGSVLALGGAGTWLTGANGGLLAGLPVSNMSFTVAFWLKPDADVKLTASLRGGHRIWTGSTTCSGSTRPPRSNR
;
A
#
# COMPACT_ATOMS: atom_id res chain seq x y z
N MET A 1 50.34 -0.05 -17.50
CA MET A 1 49.48 -1.01 -16.79
C MET A 1 49.79 -0.90 -15.31
N SER A 2 48.94 -0.25 -14.54
CA SER A 2 48.98 -0.30 -13.09
C SER A 2 47.53 -0.30 -12.64
N GLY A 3 46.90 -1.47 -12.76
CA GLY A 3 45.58 -1.72 -12.21
C GLY A 3 45.73 -1.81 -10.70
N VAL A 4 45.35 -0.74 -10.01
CA VAL A 4 45.16 -0.78 -8.56
C VAL A 4 43.91 -1.63 -8.35
N ILE A 5 44.11 -2.87 -7.93
CA ILE A 5 43.02 -3.77 -7.55
C ILE A 5 42.38 -3.14 -6.30
N ALA A 6 41.11 -2.78 -6.41
CA ALA A 6 40.30 -2.30 -5.30
C ALA A 6 40.42 -3.28 -4.11
N ALA A 7 40.65 -2.77 -2.91
CA ALA A 7 40.74 -3.60 -1.72
C ALA A 7 39.36 -4.19 -1.41
N GLN A 8 39.11 -5.39 -1.94
CA GLN A 8 37.97 -6.22 -1.58
C GLN A 8 38.10 -6.62 -0.12
N ALA A 9 37.00 -6.67 0.62
CA ALA A 9 37.01 -7.17 2.00
C ALA A 9 37.35 -8.69 2.02
N ALA A 10 38.64 -9.03 2.19
CA ALA A 10 39.14 -10.41 2.11
C ALA A 10 39.01 -11.21 3.43
N THR A 11 38.52 -10.59 4.51
CA THR A 11 38.35 -11.21 5.85
C THR A 11 37.07 -10.72 6.52
N GLY A 12 36.52 -11.52 7.45
CA GLY A 12 35.17 -11.38 8.02
C GLY A 12 34.92 -10.30 9.09
N VAL A 13 35.93 -9.52 9.49
CA VAL A 13 35.80 -8.59 10.62
C VAL A 13 36.14 -7.17 10.19
N TRP A 14 35.11 -6.40 9.86
CA TRP A 14 35.23 -4.97 9.52
C TRP A 14 34.39 -4.17 10.48
N SER A 15 35.05 -3.73 11.56
CA SER A 15 34.48 -2.84 12.55
C SER A 15 34.82 -1.40 12.17
N ASN A 16 33.82 -0.59 11.84
CA ASN A 16 34.02 0.85 11.74
C ASN A 16 33.95 1.44 13.15
N VAL A 17 35.11 1.50 13.82
CA VAL A 17 35.22 1.81 15.26
C VAL A 17 35.13 3.32 15.52
N SER A 18 35.65 4.14 14.61
CA SER A 18 35.75 5.60 14.80
C SER A 18 34.55 6.37 14.26
N GLY A 19 33.76 5.77 13.35
CA GLY A 19 32.72 6.45 12.58
C GLY A 19 33.29 7.37 11.49
N GLY A 20 32.42 7.94 10.67
CA GLY A 20 32.81 8.92 9.66
C GLY A 20 32.76 8.41 8.21
N TYR A 21 33.53 9.04 7.34
CA TYR A 21 33.48 8.79 5.91
C TYR A 21 34.12 7.43 5.56
N TRP A 22 33.43 6.65 4.71
CA TRP A 22 33.77 5.25 4.42
C TRP A 22 35.15 5.09 3.76
N ALA A 23 35.61 6.05 2.97
CA ALA A 23 36.88 5.95 2.25
C ALA A 23 38.13 6.24 3.12
N ASP A 24 37.96 6.66 4.38
CA ASP A 24 39.08 6.99 5.27
C ASP A 24 39.52 5.77 6.10
N SER A 25 40.71 5.26 5.82
CA SER A 25 41.34 4.13 6.50
C SER A 25 41.44 4.29 8.02
N ALA A 26 41.52 5.51 8.53
CA ALA A 26 41.59 5.76 9.98
C ALA A 26 40.29 5.39 10.72
N ASN A 27 39.20 5.18 9.98
CA ASN A 27 37.89 4.82 10.55
C ASN A 27 37.67 3.31 10.66
N TRP A 28 38.55 2.50 10.07
CA TRP A 28 38.43 1.05 9.99
C TRP A 28 39.42 0.34 10.92
N GLN A 29 38.97 -0.74 11.55
CA GLN A 29 39.86 -1.69 12.22
C GLN A 29 40.94 -2.17 11.23
N ASP A 30 42.21 -2.14 11.65
CA ASP A 30 43.38 -2.53 10.87
C ASP A 30 43.68 -1.67 9.61
N GLY A 31 43.00 -0.53 9.43
CA GLY A 31 43.31 0.45 8.38
C GLY A 31 42.91 0.04 6.96
N VAL A 32 42.16 -1.06 6.80
CA VAL A 32 41.73 -1.53 5.49
C VAL A 32 40.41 -0.85 5.12
N VAL A 33 40.30 -0.33 3.89
CA VAL A 33 39.11 0.40 3.39
C VAL A 33 38.41 -0.44 2.32
N PRO A 34 37.09 -0.66 2.37
CA PRO A 34 36.37 -1.43 1.34
C PRO A 34 36.18 -0.71 -0.02
N SER A 35 36.92 0.36 -0.35
CA SER A 35 36.63 1.18 -1.54
C SER A 35 37.77 2.07 -2.03
N ALA A 36 37.83 2.30 -3.35
CA ALA A 36 38.52 3.43 -3.94
C ALA A 36 37.66 4.70 -3.81
N ALA A 37 38.25 5.78 -3.29
CA ALA A 37 37.62 7.10 -3.32
C ALA A 37 37.43 7.51 -4.78
N GLY A 38 36.21 7.88 -5.15
CA GLY A 38 36.04 8.71 -6.33
C GLY A 38 36.80 10.03 -6.12
N THR A 39 37.38 10.61 -7.17
CA THR A 39 38.22 11.82 -7.04
C THR A 39 37.46 13.08 -6.62
N ASP A 40 36.12 13.04 -6.60
CA ASP A 40 35.24 14.15 -6.23
C ASP A 40 34.03 13.69 -5.40
N PRO A 41 33.53 14.52 -4.44
CA PRO A 41 32.25 14.27 -3.77
C PRO A 41 31.11 14.26 -4.78
N GLY A 42 30.64 13.06 -5.14
CA GLY A 42 29.67 12.82 -6.21
C GLY A 42 30.10 11.77 -7.26
N SER A 43 31.29 11.18 -7.14
CA SER A 43 31.82 10.18 -8.10
C SER A 43 31.74 8.71 -7.65
N GLY A 44 30.94 8.38 -6.63
CA GLY A 44 30.51 7.00 -6.36
C GLY A 44 31.41 6.17 -5.45
N ASP A 45 31.41 6.47 -4.15
CA ASP A 45 32.11 5.65 -3.16
C ASP A 45 31.35 4.34 -2.94
N VAL A 46 31.93 3.24 -3.40
CA VAL A 46 31.33 1.91 -3.32
C VAL A 46 31.95 1.11 -2.19
N ALA A 47 31.19 0.84 -1.13
CA ALA A 47 31.54 -0.15 -0.12
C ALA A 47 31.46 -1.56 -0.72
N ASP A 48 32.59 -2.12 -1.13
CA ASP A 48 32.65 -3.40 -1.85
C ASP A 48 32.95 -4.59 -0.91
N PHE A 49 31.93 -5.39 -0.65
CA PHE A 49 31.99 -6.63 0.13
C PHE A 49 31.92 -7.89 -0.74
N THR A 50 32.21 -7.79 -2.05
CA THR A 50 32.08 -8.93 -2.97
C THR A 50 33.04 -10.10 -2.71
N ALA A 51 34.10 -9.90 -1.93
CA ALA A 51 34.99 -10.99 -1.49
C ALA A 51 34.65 -11.54 -0.09
N LEU A 52 33.65 -10.97 0.59
CA LEU A 52 33.28 -11.37 1.93
C LEU A 52 32.64 -12.77 1.91
N ALA A 53 33.15 -13.67 2.75
CA ALA A 53 32.60 -15.02 2.83
C ALA A 53 31.14 -15.02 3.32
N SER A 54 30.36 -15.98 2.85
CA SER A 54 29.00 -16.22 3.35
C SER A 54 29.00 -16.53 4.85
N GLY A 55 28.04 -15.97 5.57
CA GLY A 55 27.88 -16.04 7.02
C GLY A 55 28.54 -14.89 7.79
N GLU A 56 29.34 -14.06 7.14
CA GLU A 56 30.09 -12.99 7.79
C GLU A 56 29.23 -11.77 8.15
N THR A 57 29.70 -11.01 9.14
CA THR A 57 28.99 -9.83 9.66
C THR A 57 29.84 -8.57 9.54
N VAL A 58 29.27 -7.53 8.93
CA VAL A 58 29.80 -6.16 8.94
C VAL A 58 29.22 -5.43 10.14
N THR A 59 30.07 -4.96 11.06
CA THR A 59 29.64 -4.27 12.27
C THR A 59 29.98 -2.79 12.21
N LEU A 60 28.96 -1.95 12.16
CA LEU A 60 29.09 -0.50 12.27
C LEU A 60 29.08 -0.14 13.75
N THR A 61 30.09 0.56 14.28
CA THR A 61 30.01 1.04 15.68
C THR A 61 29.38 2.43 15.74
N ASN A 62 29.65 3.26 14.73
CA ASN A 62 29.19 4.64 14.63
C ASN A 62 28.53 4.89 13.26
N TYR A 63 27.95 6.09 13.09
CA TYR A 63 27.43 6.51 11.79
C TYR A 63 28.54 6.43 10.73
N THR A 64 28.27 5.70 9.66
CA THR A 64 29.19 5.53 8.53
C THR A 64 28.47 5.80 7.22
N SER A 65 29.07 6.54 6.29
CA SER A 65 28.42 6.89 5.01
C SER A 65 29.23 6.48 3.78
N SER A 66 28.58 5.78 2.84
CA SER A 66 29.07 5.48 1.48
C SER A 66 28.04 5.91 0.43
N GLY A 67 28.37 5.81 -0.87
CA GLY A 67 27.41 6.02 -1.97
C GLY A 67 26.70 4.75 -2.40
N ALA A 68 27.43 3.63 -2.40
CA ALA A 68 26.89 2.30 -2.66
C ALA A 68 27.40 1.27 -1.65
N LEU A 69 26.67 0.16 -1.55
CA LEU A 69 26.99 -1.02 -0.77
C LEU A 69 26.82 -2.25 -1.67
N CYS A 70 27.86 -3.06 -1.85
CA CYS A 70 27.88 -4.15 -2.82
C CYS A 70 28.21 -5.50 -2.18
N PHE A 71 27.39 -6.51 -2.44
CA PHE A 71 27.61 -7.91 -2.08
C PHE A 71 27.37 -8.82 -3.29
N THR A 72 28.11 -9.91 -3.38
CA THR A 72 27.91 -10.95 -4.41
C THR A 72 28.12 -12.34 -3.81
N GLY A 73 27.37 -13.30 -4.32
CA GLY A 73 27.51 -14.71 -3.97
C GLY A 73 26.41 -15.55 -4.61
N LEU A 74 26.28 -16.78 -4.15
CA LEU A 74 25.36 -17.78 -4.67
C LEU A 74 24.03 -17.77 -3.92
N ALA A 75 23.04 -18.47 -4.46
CA ALA A 75 21.78 -18.69 -3.77
C ALA A 75 22.03 -19.43 -2.44
N GLY A 76 21.50 -18.88 -1.34
CA GLY A 76 21.71 -19.40 0.01
C GLY A 76 22.87 -18.76 0.76
N ASP A 77 23.70 -17.93 0.10
CA ASP A 77 24.67 -17.12 0.81
C ASP A 77 23.99 -16.02 1.62
N LEU A 78 24.55 -15.69 2.79
CA LEU A 78 23.97 -14.73 3.73
C LEU A 78 25.04 -13.82 4.30
N TRP A 79 24.80 -12.51 4.33
CA TRP A 79 25.62 -11.55 5.07
C TRP A 79 24.76 -10.72 6.01
N THR A 80 25.34 -10.22 7.08
CA THR A 80 24.65 -9.30 8.00
C THR A 80 25.38 -7.98 8.12
N VAL A 81 24.65 -6.87 8.09
CA VAL A 81 25.17 -5.54 8.48
C VAL A 81 24.41 -5.09 9.73
N THR A 82 25.13 -4.81 10.81
CA THR A 82 24.54 -4.51 12.12
C THR A 82 25.28 -3.42 12.88
N GLY A 83 24.68 -2.94 13.97
CA GLY A 83 25.22 -1.92 14.87
C GLY A 83 24.69 -0.52 14.59
N GLY A 84 25.59 0.46 14.47
CA GLY A 84 25.33 1.87 14.21
C GLY A 84 24.61 2.14 12.88
N SER A 85 24.35 3.42 12.60
CA SER A 85 23.59 3.84 11.42
C SER A 85 24.43 3.93 10.16
N LEU A 86 23.78 3.70 9.01
CA LEU A 86 24.39 3.78 7.69
C LEU A 86 23.84 5.00 6.92
N GLY A 87 24.73 5.79 6.34
CA GLY A 87 24.42 6.78 5.31
C GLY A 87 24.72 6.23 3.93
N LEU A 88 23.80 6.43 2.97
CA LEU A 88 23.93 5.91 1.62
C LEU A 88 23.72 7.05 0.61
N ALA A 89 24.62 8.02 0.54
CA ALA A 89 24.43 9.23 -0.26
C ALA A 89 25.31 9.21 -1.52
N ASN A 90 24.72 9.53 -2.68
CA ASN A 90 25.41 9.75 -3.95
C ASN A 90 25.92 8.47 -4.65
N ALA A 91 25.01 7.57 -5.02
CA ALA A 91 25.32 6.43 -5.89
C ALA A 91 25.93 6.88 -7.25
N PRO A 92 26.80 6.05 -7.88
CA PRO A 92 27.56 6.42 -9.10
C PRO A 92 26.69 6.66 -10.35
N ASP A 93 25.49 6.11 -10.42
CA ASP A 93 24.59 6.24 -11.58
C ASP A 93 23.50 7.31 -11.34
N PHE A 94 23.82 8.56 -11.66
CA PHE A 94 22.90 9.69 -11.59
C PHE A 94 22.15 9.87 -12.90
N LEU A 95 20.97 9.24 -13.05
CA LEU A 95 20.10 9.48 -14.21
C LEU A 95 18.84 10.33 -13.93
N ALA A 96 18.50 10.70 -12.69
CA ALA A 96 17.47 11.73 -12.44
C ALA A 96 17.33 12.18 -10.97
N GLU A 97 17.61 11.30 -9.99
CA GLU A 97 17.34 11.55 -8.57
C GLU A 97 18.47 11.05 -7.68
N ARG A 98 18.73 11.74 -6.57
CA ARG A 98 19.75 11.34 -5.60
C ARG A 98 19.25 10.18 -4.72
N TYR A 99 19.97 9.06 -4.73
CA TYR A 99 19.78 7.92 -3.84
C TYR A 99 21.12 7.26 -3.54
N GLY A 100 21.13 6.36 -2.55
CA GLY A 100 22.22 5.41 -2.36
C GLY A 100 21.89 4.05 -2.95
N GLU A 101 22.90 3.30 -3.35
CA GLU A 101 22.71 1.95 -3.90
C GLU A 101 23.02 0.88 -2.87
N ILE A 102 22.15 -0.13 -2.80
CA ILE A 102 22.46 -1.42 -2.16
C ILE A 102 22.34 -2.47 -3.25
N ARG A 103 23.48 -2.94 -3.73
CA ARG A 103 23.60 -3.99 -4.76
C ARG A 103 23.86 -5.33 -4.09
N VAL A 104 22.95 -6.26 -4.29
CA VAL A 104 23.11 -7.67 -3.88
C VAL A 104 22.97 -8.51 -5.14
N ASP A 105 24.08 -8.92 -5.74
CA ASP A 105 24.07 -9.61 -7.03
C ASP A 105 23.56 -11.07 -6.90
N GLY A 106 23.75 -11.68 -5.73
CA GLY A 106 23.20 -12.99 -5.37
C GLY A 106 23.30 -13.22 -3.86
N GLY A 107 22.61 -14.24 -3.35
CA GLY A 107 22.45 -14.48 -1.92
C GLY A 107 21.49 -13.49 -1.24
N GLU A 108 21.66 -13.30 0.07
CA GLU A 108 20.87 -12.41 0.91
C GLU A 108 21.76 -11.49 1.75
N LEU A 109 21.43 -10.19 1.76
CA LEU A 109 21.94 -9.25 2.76
C LEU A 109 20.86 -8.96 3.80
N ASN A 110 21.12 -9.33 5.05
CA ASN A 110 20.31 -8.94 6.19
C ASN A 110 20.81 -7.61 6.78
N LEU A 111 20.09 -6.52 6.52
CA LEU A 111 20.41 -5.19 7.00
C LEU A 111 19.66 -4.88 8.29
N MET A 112 20.40 -4.90 9.39
CA MET A 112 19.91 -4.58 10.73
C MET A 112 20.28 -3.15 11.15
N SER A 113 21.34 -2.58 10.57
CA SER A 113 21.70 -1.18 10.80
C SER A 113 20.66 -0.23 10.20
N PRO A 114 20.16 0.76 10.96
CA PRO A 114 19.21 1.74 10.43
C PRO A 114 19.90 2.59 9.36
N VAL A 115 19.17 2.87 8.27
CA VAL A 115 19.68 3.72 7.20
C VAL A 115 19.13 5.13 7.40
N ASN A 116 20.03 6.10 7.42
CA ASN A 116 19.72 7.53 7.48
C ASN A 116 20.47 8.25 6.35
N ASN A 117 19.73 8.80 5.41
CA ASN A 117 20.30 9.32 4.17
C ASN A 117 20.04 10.81 3.93
N GLY A 118 19.88 11.61 4.99
CA GLY A 118 19.71 13.06 4.86
C GLY A 118 18.53 13.49 3.97
N GLY A 119 17.49 12.65 3.87
CA GLY A 119 16.31 12.87 3.04
C GLY A 119 16.30 12.13 1.69
N TYR A 120 17.44 11.56 1.26
CA TYR A 120 17.54 10.82 0.01
C TYR A 120 17.05 9.37 0.13
N GLY A 121 16.78 8.74 -1.02
CA GLY A 121 16.26 7.38 -1.09
C GLY A 121 17.34 6.30 -1.11
N VAL A 122 16.91 5.06 -1.29
CA VAL A 122 17.78 3.89 -1.50
C VAL A 122 17.30 3.15 -2.74
N ALA A 123 18.23 2.66 -3.57
CA ALA A 123 17.95 1.77 -4.68
C ALA A 123 18.49 0.37 -4.36
N LYS A 124 17.62 -0.63 -4.42
CA LYS A 124 17.99 -2.05 -4.42
C LYS A 124 18.24 -2.51 -5.85
N THR A 125 19.46 -2.95 -6.11
CA THR A 125 19.91 -3.52 -7.39
C THR A 125 20.49 -4.93 -7.18
N GLY A 126 20.81 -5.61 -8.28
CA GLY A 126 21.28 -7.01 -8.26
C GLY A 126 20.14 -8.00 -7.99
N ALA A 127 20.34 -9.26 -8.40
CA ALA A 127 19.29 -10.29 -8.40
C ALA A 127 19.01 -10.91 -7.02
N GLY A 128 19.89 -10.71 -6.04
CA GLY A 128 19.75 -11.25 -4.69
C GLY A 128 18.71 -10.52 -3.83
N THR A 129 18.62 -10.95 -2.57
CA THR A 129 17.67 -10.42 -1.58
C THR A 129 18.34 -9.36 -0.70
N LEU A 130 17.69 -8.22 -0.52
CA LEU A 130 17.94 -7.30 0.59
C LEU A 130 16.83 -7.49 1.60
N ARG A 131 17.17 -7.99 2.78
CA ARG A 131 16.26 -8.09 3.91
C ARG A 131 16.47 -6.94 4.87
N LEU A 132 15.43 -6.15 5.12
CA LEU A 132 15.42 -5.11 6.13
C LEU A 132 14.85 -5.69 7.42
N SER A 133 15.64 -5.64 8.49
CA SER A 133 15.27 -6.22 9.80
C SER A 133 15.20 -5.19 10.93
N SER A 134 15.19 -3.90 10.59
CA SER A 134 15.05 -2.80 11.55
C SER A 134 14.32 -1.60 10.92
N THR A 135 14.04 -0.58 11.73
CA THR A 135 13.41 0.65 11.25
C THR A 135 14.42 1.54 10.53
N HIS A 136 14.08 1.99 9.32
CA HIS A 136 14.89 2.94 8.56
C HIS A 136 14.18 4.31 8.51
N THR A 137 14.96 5.40 8.53
CA THR A 137 14.44 6.76 8.71
C THR A 137 14.66 7.68 7.51
N TYR A 138 15.22 7.16 6.42
CA TYR A 138 15.31 7.90 5.17
C TYR A 138 13.91 8.15 4.59
N THR A 139 13.70 9.35 4.03
CA THR A 139 12.39 9.80 3.54
C THR A 139 12.28 9.78 2.02
N GLY A 140 13.41 9.65 1.30
CA GLY A 140 13.39 9.46 -0.14
C GLY A 140 12.89 8.07 -0.52
N PHE A 141 12.65 7.86 -1.81
CA PHE A 141 12.05 6.61 -2.29
C PHE A 141 12.94 5.38 -2.08
N THR A 142 12.31 4.25 -1.78
CA THR A 142 12.92 2.93 -1.85
C THR A 142 12.68 2.36 -3.25
N ARG A 143 13.68 2.39 -4.12
CA ARG A 143 13.57 1.90 -5.49
C ARG A 143 13.95 0.44 -5.58
N LEU A 144 13.07 -0.38 -6.13
CA LEU A 144 13.34 -1.78 -6.44
C LEU A 144 13.63 -1.88 -7.94
N LYS A 145 14.93 -1.94 -8.27
CA LYS A 145 15.40 -2.02 -9.66
C LYS A 145 15.74 -3.44 -10.09
N ALA A 146 15.94 -4.36 -9.15
CA ALA A 146 16.13 -5.80 -9.40
C ALA A 146 16.05 -6.59 -8.09
N GLY A 147 15.80 -7.90 -8.21
CA GLY A 147 15.85 -8.85 -7.11
C GLY A 147 14.76 -8.61 -6.06
N ARG A 148 15.02 -9.00 -4.81
CA ARG A 148 14.00 -9.01 -3.76
C ARG A 148 14.30 -8.00 -2.64
N LEU A 149 13.29 -7.26 -2.20
CA LEU A 149 13.25 -6.55 -0.92
C LEU A 149 12.34 -7.33 0.04
N ALA A 150 12.91 -7.88 1.11
CA ALA A 150 12.18 -8.55 2.16
C ALA A 150 12.05 -7.63 3.39
N LEU A 151 10.84 -7.51 3.94
CA LEU A 151 10.56 -6.72 5.15
C LEU A 151 10.13 -7.66 6.29
N THR A 152 10.82 -7.62 7.42
CA THR A 152 10.46 -8.39 8.62
C THR A 152 9.54 -7.60 9.56
N ASN A 153 9.11 -8.24 10.65
CA ASN A 153 8.46 -7.53 11.75
C ASN A 153 9.42 -6.48 12.34
N GLY A 154 8.99 -5.22 12.41
CA GLY A 154 9.83 -4.07 12.81
C GLY A 154 10.64 -3.44 11.67
N ALA A 155 10.57 -3.99 10.44
CA ALA A 155 11.10 -3.34 9.25
C ALA A 155 10.17 -2.20 8.85
N GLY A 156 10.61 -0.97 9.07
CA GLY A 156 9.81 0.24 8.87
C GLY A 156 10.39 1.12 7.78
N LEU A 157 9.64 1.30 6.69
CA LEU A 157 9.84 2.33 5.67
C LEU A 157 8.69 3.35 5.78
N ALA A 158 8.31 3.67 7.01
CA ALA A 158 7.00 4.25 7.31
C ALA A 158 6.76 5.62 6.66
N VAL A 159 7.81 6.31 6.21
CA VAL A 159 7.76 7.62 5.53
C VAL A 159 8.42 7.58 4.14
N SER A 160 8.76 6.39 3.63
CA SER A 160 9.33 6.19 2.30
C SER A 160 8.33 5.45 1.41
N ALA A 161 8.14 5.92 0.18
CA ALA A 161 7.40 5.15 -0.82
C ALA A 161 8.32 4.11 -1.48
N VAL A 162 7.80 2.89 -1.64
CA VAL A 162 8.45 1.84 -2.44
C VAL A 162 8.07 2.02 -3.90
N ILE A 163 9.06 2.13 -4.78
CA ILE A 163 8.86 2.27 -6.23
C ILE A 163 9.40 1.00 -6.89
N VAL A 164 8.54 0.23 -7.53
CA VAL A 164 8.92 -0.97 -8.29
C VAL A 164 9.25 -0.55 -9.71
N ASP A 165 10.54 -0.42 -10.01
CA ASP A 165 11.05 0.10 -11.29
C ASP A 165 11.27 -1.02 -12.34
N ALA A 166 11.36 -2.29 -11.92
CA ALA A 166 11.63 -3.42 -12.81
C ALA A 166 10.73 -4.63 -12.54
N PRO A 167 10.38 -5.44 -13.57
CA PRO A 167 9.44 -6.54 -13.44
C PRO A 167 10.00 -7.76 -12.69
N ASP A 168 11.33 -7.90 -12.62
CA ASP A 168 12.03 -8.90 -11.83
C ASP A 168 12.25 -8.47 -10.37
N ALA A 169 11.83 -7.24 -10.03
CA ALA A 169 11.90 -6.72 -8.68
C ALA A 169 10.66 -7.11 -7.87
N ALA A 170 10.88 -7.61 -6.66
CA ALA A 170 9.82 -8.12 -5.78
C ALA A 170 9.91 -7.49 -4.39
N LEU A 171 8.76 -7.08 -3.86
CA LEU A 171 8.57 -6.81 -2.44
C LEU A 171 7.97 -8.07 -1.78
N GLN A 172 8.57 -8.53 -0.69
CA GLN A 172 8.07 -9.66 0.10
C GLN A 172 7.95 -9.25 1.58
N LEU A 173 6.92 -9.75 2.25
CA LEU A 173 6.81 -9.68 3.69
C LEU A 173 7.22 -11.00 4.36
N GLU A 174 8.06 -10.89 5.39
CA GLU A 174 8.41 -11.97 6.33
C GLU A 174 7.85 -11.69 7.74
N GLY A 175 7.12 -10.59 7.88
CA GLY A 175 6.39 -10.18 9.07
C GLY A 175 5.53 -8.97 8.75
N ASP A 176 4.69 -8.55 9.71
CA ASP A 176 3.92 -7.32 9.55
C ASP A 176 4.87 -6.12 9.38
N ALA A 177 4.63 -5.32 8.35
CA ALA A 177 5.53 -4.25 7.94
C ALA A 177 4.77 -2.94 7.64
N GLN A 178 5.51 -1.83 7.61
CA GLN A 178 4.95 -0.53 7.27
C GLN A 178 5.77 0.17 6.19
N ILE A 179 5.06 0.70 5.19
CA ILE A 179 5.64 1.55 4.13
C ILE A 179 4.86 2.86 4.04
N GLY A 180 5.50 3.91 3.54
CA GLY A 180 4.86 5.19 3.31
C GLY A 180 3.84 5.13 2.17
N SER A 181 4.19 4.49 1.07
CA SER A 181 3.29 4.18 -0.05
C SER A 181 3.95 3.16 -0.98
N ILE A 182 3.27 2.75 -2.05
CA ILE A 182 3.85 1.94 -3.12
C ILE A 182 3.45 2.47 -4.50
N GLU A 183 4.34 2.35 -5.48
CA GLU A 183 4.10 2.68 -6.87
C GLU A 183 4.75 1.62 -7.78
N SER A 184 4.11 1.26 -8.89
CA SER A 184 4.67 0.39 -9.92
C SER A 184 4.97 1.18 -11.19
N ARG A 185 6.17 1.00 -11.76
CA ARG A 185 6.62 1.65 -13.02
C ARG A 185 7.11 0.66 -14.07
N CYS A 186 6.85 -0.62 -13.85
CA CYS A 186 7.32 -1.71 -14.71
C CYS A 186 6.18 -2.40 -15.45
N VAL A 187 6.53 -3.02 -16.58
CA VAL A 187 5.67 -3.94 -17.35
C VAL A 187 6.47 -5.22 -17.60
N PRO A 188 5.91 -6.43 -17.38
CA PRO A 188 4.58 -6.70 -16.82
C PRO A 188 4.42 -6.20 -15.38
N GLN A 189 3.18 -6.07 -14.93
CA GLN A 189 2.88 -5.65 -13.56
C GLN A 189 3.34 -6.69 -12.54
N THR A 190 3.65 -6.23 -11.34
CA THR A 190 4.22 -7.06 -10.27
C THR A 190 3.13 -7.63 -9.35
N THR A 191 3.37 -8.81 -8.81
CA THR A 191 2.59 -9.38 -7.71
C THR A 191 3.39 -9.27 -6.42
N VAL A 192 2.78 -8.66 -5.39
CA VAL A 192 3.34 -8.60 -4.04
C VAL A 192 2.66 -9.66 -3.19
N ASP A 193 3.38 -10.74 -2.92
CA ASP A 193 2.96 -11.77 -1.96
C ASP A 193 3.21 -11.28 -0.53
N LEU A 194 2.12 -11.11 0.22
CA LEU A 194 2.15 -10.64 1.60
C LEU A 194 2.46 -11.77 2.60
N GLY A 195 2.57 -13.03 2.17
CA GLY A 195 3.04 -14.13 3.02
C GLY A 195 2.16 -14.48 4.23
N GLY A 196 0.90 -14.04 4.24
CA GLY A 196 -0.03 -14.12 5.36
C GLY A 196 0.05 -12.94 6.33
N HIS A 197 0.90 -11.94 6.05
CA HIS A 197 1.16 -10.79 6.92
C HIS A 197 0.30 -9.56 6.54
N THR A 198 0.37 -8.54 7.39
CA THR A 198 -0.26 -7.24 7.17
C THR A 198 0.75 -6.23 6.65
N LEU A 199 0.48 -5.64 5.48
CA LEU A 199 1.17 -4.45 5.01
C LEU A 199 0.42 -3.19 5.44
N SER A 200 1.03 -2.37 6.29
CA SER A 200 0.51 -1.04 6.59
C SER A 200 1.02 0.00 5.60
N ILE A 201 0.13 0.80 5.01
CA ILE A 201 0.45 1.77 3.97
C ILE A 201 -0.02 3.17 4.39
N GLY A 202 0.79 4.19 4.13
CA GLY A 202 0.43 5.63 4.22
C GLY A 202 1.49 6.47 4.94
N GLY A 203 1.46 7.79 4.82
CA GLY A 203 2.37 8.72 5.52
C GLY A 203 3.35 9.50 4.63
N VAL A 204 3.18 9.49 3.31
CA VAL A 204 3.98 10.26 2.34
C VAL A 204 3.32 11.57 1.89
N GLY A 205 2.07 11.85 2.32
CA GLY A 205 1.34 13.07 2.02
C GLY A 205 0.92 13.21 0.54
N SER A 206 0.87 12.12 -0.21
CA SER A 206 0.56 12.09 -1.64
C SER A 206 0.04 10.73 -2.09
N ALA A 207 -1.00 10.73 -2.93
CA ALA A 207 -1.51 9.51 -3.53
C ALA A 207 -0.50 8.88 -4.50
N ARG A 208 -0.50 7.54 -4.59
CA ARG A 208 0.33 6.77 -5.54
C ARG A 208 -0.52 5.69 -6.19
N ALA A 209 -0.14 5.33 -7.42
CA ALA A 209 -0.80 4.29 -8.20
C ALA A 209 0.04 3.01 -8.22
N PHE A 210 -0.61 1.90 -7.90
CA PHE A 210 -0.05 0.56 -7.99
C PHE A 210 -0.92 -0.29 -8.92
N ASP A 211 -0.34 -0.66 -10.05
CA ASP A 211 -0.99 -1.46 -11.10
C ASP A 211 -0.72 -2.96 -10.93
N GLY A 212 -0.04 -3.34 -9.86
CA GLY A 212 0.15 -4.74 -9.48
C GLY A 212 -1.00 -5.29 -8.64
N CYS A 213 -0.86 -6.55 -8.25
CA CYS A 213 -1.76 -7.20 -7.31
C CYS A 213 -1.05 -7.54 -6.00
N PHE A 214 -1.74 -7.31 -4.88
CA PHE A 214 -1.40 -7.88 -3.59
C PHE A 214 -2.08 -9.24 -3.44
N SER A 215 -1.38 -10.22 -2.88
CA SER A 215 -1.94 -11.55 -2.61
C SER A 215 -1.60 -12.05 -1.22
N ASN A 216 -2.40 -12.98 -0.71
CA ASN A 216 -2.04 -13.82 0.45
C ASN A 216 -1.65 -12.99 1.69
N GLY A 217 -2.55 -12.17 2.22
CA GLY A 217 -2.31 -11.38 3.44
C GLY A 217 -3.33 -10.26 3.58
N ALA A 218 -3.03 -9.23 4.38
CA ALA A 218 -3.94 -8.11 4.64
C ALA A 218 -3.31 -6.76 4.33
N LEU A 219 -4.14 -5.81 3.91
CA LEU A 219 -3.76 -4.40 3.73
C LEU A 219 -4.36 -3.55 4.84
N ARG A 220 -3.56 -2.67 5.43
CA ARG A 220 -3.99 -1.70 6.44
C ARG A 220 -3.59 -0.29 6.01
N PHE A 221 -4.57 0.53 5.69
CA PHE A 221 -4.34 1.92 5.26
C PHE A 221 -4.37 2.83 6.48
N THR A 222 -3.30 3.60 6.67
CA THR A 222 -3.09 4.46 7.85
C THR A 222 -2.62 5.84 7.43
N ARG A 223 -2.69 6.83 8.34
CA ARG A 223 -1.97 8.12 8.20
C ARG A 223 -2.31 8.96 6.96
N GLY A 224 -3.59 9.03 6.60
CA GLY A 224 -4.21 10.07 5.77
C GLY A 224 -4.17 9.83 4.26
N ASP A 225 -3.16 9.12 3.76
CA ASP A 225 -2.95 9.02 2.32
C ASP A 225 -3.84 7.99 1.62
N ALA A 226 -3.99 8.19 0.30
CA ALA A 226 -4.66 7.26 -0.59
C ALA A 226 -3.65 6.38 -1.34
N LEU A 227 -3.90 5.07 -1.39
CA LEU A 227 -3.32 4.21 -2.43
C LEU A 227 -4.36 4.01 -3.52
N ILE A 228 -3.98 4.21 -4.77
CA ILE A 228 -4.79 3.91 -5.95
C ILE A 228 -4.34 2.53 -6.46
N VAL A 229 -5.26 1.58 -6.52
CA VAL A 229 -5.03 0.27 -7.13
C VAL A 229 -5.82 0.16 -8.43
N THR A 230 -5.14 -0.20 -9.51
CA THR A 230 -5.76 -0.28 -10.85
C THR A 230 -6.00 -1.71 -11.32
N ASP A 231 -5.39 -2.70 -10.66
CA ASP A 231 -5.63 -4.13 -10.89
C ASP A 231 -6.39 -4.80 -9.72
N THR A 232 -6.80 -6.04 -9.93
CA THR A 232 -7.50 -6.89 -8.97
C THR A 232 -6.59 -7.23 -7.79
N GLN A 233 -7.11 -7.03 -6.57
CA GLN A 233 -6.40 -7.33 -5.33
C GLN A 233 -6.92 -8.64 -4.71
N ASN A 234 -6.03 -9.58 -4.42
CA ASN A 234 -6.35 -10.93 -3.91
C ASN A 234 -5.93 -11.08 -2.44
N VAL A 235 -6.42 -10.19 -1.59
CA VAL A 235 -6.05 -10.11 -0.17
C VAL A 235 -7.14 -10.68 0.73
N ALA A 236 -6.75 -11.19 1.89
CA ALA A 236 -7.66 -11.74 2.90
C ALA A 236 -8.46 -10.66 3.62
N ALA A 237 -7.91 -9.45 3.77
CA ALA A 237 -8.59 -8.32 4.40
C ALA A 237 -8.04 -6.97 3.93
N VAL A 238 -8.91 -5.96 3.96
CA VAL A 238 -8.56 -4.54 3.83
C VAL A 238 -9.11 -3.80 5.03
N ARG A 239 -8.26 -3.03 5.71
CA ARG A 239 -8.66 -2.18 6.84
C ARG A 239 -8.28 -0.72 6.58
N LEU A 240 -9.24 0.19 6.76
CA LEU A 240 -9.03 1.63 6.64
C LEU A 240 -8.99 2.25 8.04
N GLU A 241 -7.82 2.71 8.46
CA GLU A 241 -7.60 3.36 9.75
C GLU A 241 -7.00 4.75 9.55
N ASN A 242 -7.85 5.69 9.16
CA ASN A 242 -7.43 7.04 8.78
C ASN A 242 -6.61 7.08 7.47
N GLY A 243 -6.58 6.04 6.65
CA GLY A 243 -6.06 6.08 5.27
C GLY A 243 -7.16 5.76 4.25
N SER A 244 -6.86 5.90 2.96
CA SER A 244 -7.79 5.67 1.86
C SER A 244 -7.28 4.60 0.89
N LEU A 245 -8.19 3.81 0.35
CA LEU A 245 -7.95 2.93 -0.80
C LEU A 245 -8.90 3.37 -1.92
N ALA A 246 -8.35 3.72 -3.07
CA ALA A 246 -9.09 4.01 -4.29
C ALA A 246 -8.90 2.85 -5.27
N CYS A 247 -9.99 2.33 -5.83
CA CYS A 247 -9.94 1.26 -6.83
C CYS A 247 -10.37 1.82 -8.19
N GLY A 248 -9.56 1.58 -9.23
CA GLY A 248 -9.80 2.08 -10.58
C GLY A 248 -9.15 3.44 -10.86
N ILE A 249 -9.48 4.04 -12.01
CA ILE A 249 -9.00 5.37 -12.40
C ILE A 249 -9.63 6.44 -11.50
N ASP A 250 -8.86 7.49 -11.18
CA ASP A 250 -9.22 8.57 -10.25
C ASP A 250 -10.71 8.95 -10.30
N VAL A 251 -11.42 8.62 -9.23
CA VAL A 251 -12.70 9.27 -8.91
C VAL A 251 -12.37 10.48 -8.05
N ASP A 252 -12.54 11.68 -8.60
CA ASP A 252 -12.51 12.91 -7.82
C ASP A 252 -13.54 12.83 -6.69
N VAL A 253 -13.09 12.53 -5.48
CA VAL A 253 -13.96 12.52 -4.29
C VAL A 253 -14.24 13.97 -3.92
N THR A 254 -15.37 14.50 -4.40
CA THR A 254 -15.76 15.91 -4.21
C THR A 254 -16.26 16.24 -2.79
N GLY A 255 -16.32 15.27 -1.88
CA GLY A 255 -16.74 15.48 -0.49
C GLY A 255 -16.82 14.20 0.32
N TRP A 256 -16.70 14.37 1.65
CA TRP A 256 -16.95 13.33 2.65
C TRP A 256 -18.11 13.75 3.54
N TRP A 257 -19.03 12.84 3.78
CA TRP A 257 -20.15 13.07 4.69
C TRP A 257 -20.26 11.93 5.69
N ARG A 258 -20.34 12.28 6.97
CA ARG A 258 -20.58 11.33 8.07
C ARG A 258 -22.07 11.17 8.33
N PHE A 259 -22.50 9.98 8.74
CA PHE A 259 -23.90 9.63 9.04
C PHE A 259 -24.03 9.09 10.47
N ASP A 260 -23.41 9.81 11.41
CA ASP A 260 -23.06 9.26 12.73
C ASP A 260 -24.04 9.67 13.85
N ASP A 261 -25.10 10.42 13.55
CA ASP A 261 -26.09 10.83 14.54
C ASP A 261 -27.22 9.79 14.68
N PRO A 262 -27.27 9.00 15.77
CA PRO A 262 -28.31 7.99 15.95
C PRO A 262 -29.69 8.59 16.23
N ALA A 263 -29.79 9.87 16.61
CA ALA A 263 -31.07 10.56 16.82
C ALA A 263 -31.68 11.06 15.50
N GLU A 264 -30.85 11.26 14.48
CA GLU A 264 -31.25 11.77 13.15
C GLU A 264 -30.69 10.86 12.05
N VAL A 265 -31.27 9.66 11.91
CA VAL A 265 -30.82 8.65 10.95
C VAL A 265 -30.84 9.18 9.51
N GLY A 266 -29.73 8.96 8.78
CA GLY A 266 -29.57 9.44 7.41
C GLY A 266 -29.13 10.90 7.32
N LYS A 267 -28.98 11.61 8.45
CA LYS A 267 -28.39 12.94 8.49
C LYS A 267 -26.92 12.88 8.14
N ASP A 268 -26.57 13.53 7.05
CA ASP A 268 -25.18 13.69 6.62
C ASP A 268 -24.49 14.88 7.35
N SER A 269 -23.17 14.96 7.35
CA SER A 269 -22.44 16.07 8.01
C SER A 269 -22.36 17.37 7.18
N GLY A 270 -23.13 17.47 6.10
CA GLY A 270 -23.11 18.55 5.13
C GLY A 270 -24.11 19.66 5.43
N LEU A 271 -23.98 20.77 4.70
CA LEU A 271 -24.75 22.00 4.94
C LEU A 271 -26.27 21.86 4.72
N ARG A 272 -26.72 20.84 3.97
CA ARG A 272 -28.14 20.61 3.64
C ARG A 272 -28.75 19.41 4.38
N ALA A 273 -27.96 18.74 5.20
CA ALA A 273 -28.21 17.43 5.82
C ALA A 273 -29.67 17.08 6.10
N ASN A 274 -30.30 16.37 5.16
CA ASN A 274 -31.63 15.82 5.35
C ASN A 274 -31.54 14.57 6.23
N HIS A 275 -32.54 14.36 7.08
CA HIS A 275 -32.62 13.16 7.91
C HIS A 275 -33.97 12.46 7.72
N LEU A 276 -34.04 11.20 8.10
CA LEU A 276 -35.25 10.40 8.09
C LEU A 276 -36.02 10.60 9.40
N VAL A 277 -37.34 10.66 9.29
CA VAL A 277 -38.24 10.74 10.44
C VAL A 277 -39.16 9.52 10.40
N GLU A 278 -39.31 8.83 11.52
CA GLU A 278 -40.24 7.72 11.65
C GLU A 278 -41.69 8.22 11.49
N SER A 279 -42.49 7.50 10.69
CA SER A 279 -43.92 7.73 10.57
C SER A 279 -44.69 6.41 10.67
N GLY A 280 -45.61 6.32 11.63
CA GLY A 280 -46.33 5.10 11.94
C GLY A 280 -45.67 4.29 13.07
N ALA A 281 -46.08 3.04 13.23
CA ALA A 281 -45.52 2.12 14.22
C ALA A 281 -44.73 1.02 13.50
N GLN A 282 -43.41 1.11 13.50
CA GLN A 282 -42.52 0.05 13.01
C GLN A 282 -41.60 -0.42 14.14
N ALA A 283 -41.34 -1.73 14.20
CA ALA A 283 -40.69 -2.33 15.37
C ALA A 283 -39.17 -2.13 15.40
N GLN A 284 -38.50 -1.95 14.25
CA GLN A 284 -37.06 -1.70 14.17
C GLN A 284 -36.76 -0.91 12.91
N TRP A 285 -36.41 0.36 13.06
CA TRP A 285 -35.97 1.24 11.97
C TRP A 285 -34.49 1.60 12.05
N LEU A 286 -33.88 1.50 13.24
CA LEU A 286 -32.43 1.60 13.45
C LEU A 286 -31.93 0.32 14.11
N ALA A 287 -30.95 -0.34 13.49
CA ALA A 287 -30.29 -1.52 14.05
C ALA A 287 -28.81 -1.23 14.23
N ASN A 288 -28.26 -1.61 15.38
CA ASN A 288 -26.81 -1.63 15.59
C ASN A 288 -26.27 -2.96 15.04
N ASP A 289 -25.62 -2.90 13.88
CA ASP A 289 -24.92 -4.03 13.28
C ASP A 289 -23.45 -4.03 13.77
N PRO A 290 -22.92 -5.15 14.29
CA PRO A 290 -21.57 -5.22 14.81
C PRO A 290 -20.46 -4.87 13.80
N GLU A 291 -20.72 -5.05 12.50
CA GLU A 291 -19.77 -4.82 11.41
C GLU A 291 -20.01 -3.48 10.72
N ARG A 292 -21.27 -3.05 10.61
CA ARG A 292 -21.67 -1.85 9.84
C ARG A 292 -22.01 -0.62 10.69
N GLY A 293 -22.08 -0.76 12.02
CA GLY A 293 -22.53 0.30 12.92
C GLY A 293 -24.05 0.49 12.87
N SER A 294 -24.52 1.70 13.15
CA SER A 294 -25.96 2.04 13.12
C SER A 294 -26.48 2.05 11.68
N VAL A 295 -27.33 1.09 11.32
CA VAL A 295 -27.91 0.95 9.98
C VAL A 295 -29.42 1.17 10.00
N LEU A 296 -29.95 1.85 8.98
CA LEU A 296 -31.39 1.91 8.70
C LEU A 296 -31.88 0.50 8.36
N ALA A 297 -32.68 -0.10 9.24
CA ALA A 297 -33.25 -1.42 9.05
C ALA A 297 -34.69 -1.27 8.56
N LEU A 298 -35.00 -1.77 7.36
CA LEU A 298 -36.37 -1.83 6.86
C LEU A 298 -36.89 -3.26 7.00
N GLY A 299 -37.34 -3.62 8.20
CA GLY A 299 -37.86 -4.96 8.52
C GLY A 299 -39.38 -5.05 8.35
N GLY A 300 -39.89 -6.19 7.85
CA GLY A 300 -41.32 -6.49 7.78
C GLY A 300 -41.97 -6.30 6.40
N ALA A 301 -43.10 -6.99 6.17
CA ALA A 301 -43.88 -6.81 4.96
C ALA A 301 -44.57 -5.43 4.98
N GLY A 302 -44.30 -4.60 3.96
CA GLY A 302 -44.93 -3.29 3.82
C GLY A 302 -44.18 -2.13 4.49
N THR A 303 -42.85 -2.21 4.59
CA THR A 303 -41.99 -1.09 4.97
C THR A 303 -41.57 -0.31 3.74
N TRP A 304 -41.73 1.02 3.75
CA TRP A 304 -41.48 1.88 2.59
C TRP A 304 -40.83 3.19 3.04
N LEU A 305 -39.96 3.75 2.18
CA LEU A 305 -39.47 5.12 2.33
C LEU A 305 -40.40 6.06 1.55
N THR A 306 -40.84 7.13 2.20
CA THR A 306 -41.71 8.14 1.60
C THR A 306 -41.24 9.55 1.98
N GLY A 307 -41.52 10.52 1.12
CA GLY A 307 -41.41 11.92 1.47
C GLY A 307 -42.51 12.34 2.45
N ALA A 308 -42.38 13.58 2.96
CA ALA A 308 -43.34 14.15 3.90
C ALA A 308 -44.80 13.97 3.43
N ASN A 309 -45.68 13.60 4.37
CA ASN A 309 -47.11 13.36 4.13
C ASN A 309 -47.43 12.28 3.08
N GLY A 310 -46.56 11.27 2.89
CA GLY A 310 -46.78 10.23 1.88
C GLY A 310 -46.41 10.65 0.46
N GLY A 311 -45.73 11.80 0.31
CA GLY A 311 -45.32 12.35 -0.98
C GLY A 311 -44.02 11.74 -1.52
N LEU A 312 -43.56 12.25 -2.66
CA LEU A 312 -42.26 11.87 -3.24
C LEU A 312 -41.12 12.32 -2.32
N LEU A 313 -40.06 11.50 -2.24
CA LEU A 313 -38.82 11.86 -1.55
C LEU A 313 -38.20 13.11 -2.19
N ALA A 314 -38.17 14.20 -1.45
CA ALA A 314 -37.56 15.46 -1.90
C ALA A 314 -36.03 15.37 -1.82
N GLY A 315 -35.33 16.01 -2.75
CA GLY A 315 -33.87 16.01 -2.78
C GLY A 315 -33.23 14.78 -3.42
N LEU A 316 -34.03 13.83 -3.93
CA LEU A 316 -33.51 12.84 -4.85
C LEU A 316 -33.05 13.53 -6.15
N PRO A 317 -31.88 13.13 -6.70
CA PRO A 317 -31.41 13.65 -7.97
C PRO A 317 -32.45 13.41 -9.06
N VAL A 318 -32.71 14.45 -9.84
CA VAL A 318 -33.69 14.42 -10.95
C VAL A 318 -32.97 14.47 -12.29
N SER A 319 -33.63 13.95 -13.33
CA SER A 319 -33.08 13.89 -14.68
C SER A 319 -31.77 13.08 -14.74
N ASN A 320 -30.69 13.71 -15.18
CA ASN A 320 -29.37 13.14 -15.46
C ASN A 320 -28.32 13.57 -14.42
N MET A 321 -28.76 13.95 -13.22
CA MET A 321 -27.86 14.18 -12.08
C MET A 321 -27.20 12.86 -11.65
N SER A 322 -25.89 12.88 -11.48
CA SER A 322 -25.15 11.75 -10.90
C SER A 322 -25.53 11.55 -9.44
N PHE A 323 -25.67 10.29 -9.03
CA PHE A 323 -25.91 9.94 -7.64
C PHE A 323 -25.35 8.56 -7.33
N THR A 324 -24.98 8.38 -6.07
CA THR A 324 -24.47 7.11 -5.56
C THR A 324 -25.53 6.52 -4.64
N VAL A 325 -25.86 5.26 -4.85
CA VAL A 325 -26.63 4.48 -3.87
C VAL A 325 -25.79 3.29 -3.47
N ALA A 326 -25.47 3.19 -2.18
CA ALA A 326 -24.83 2.03 -1.61
C ALA A 326 -25.90 1.19 -0.88
N PHE A 327 -26.03 -0.08 -1.26
CA PHE A 327 -26.88 -1.04 -0.58
C PHE A 327 -26.02 -2.19 -0.06
N TRP A 328 -26.32 -2.67 1.14
CA TRP A 328 -25.79 -3.91 1.67
C TRP A 328 -26.95 -4.90 1.82
N LEU A 329 -26.89 -6.01 1.08
CA LEU A 329 -27.92 -7.04 1.07
C LEU A 329 -27.35 -8.28 1.77
N LYS A 330 -27.88 -8.61 2.95
CA LYS A 330 -27.62 -9.89 3.60
C LYS A 330 -28.86 -10.79 3.38
N PRO A 331 -28.83 -11.72 2.41
CA PRO A 331 -29.94 -12.65 2.26
C PRO A 331 -30.07 -13.54 3.50
N ASP A 332 -31.30 -13.73 3.98
CA ASP A 332 -31.60 -14.74 5.00
C ASP A 332 -31.36 -16.14 4.42
N ALA A 333 -31.12 -17.14 5.28
CA ALA A 333 -30.76 -18.50 4.87
C ALA A 333 -31.81 -19.15 3.95
N ASP A 334 -33.07 -18.72 4.08
CA ASP A 334 -34.21 -19.25 3.32
C ASP A 334 -34.51 -18.48 2.02
N VAL A 335 -33.72 -17.44 1.69
CA VAL A 335 -33.90 -16.66 0.46
C VAL A 335 -33.41 -17.45 -0.75
N LYS A 336 -34.33 -17.81 -1.65
CA LYS A 336 -33.98 -18.48 -2.93
C LYS A 336 -33.00 -17.61 -3.73
N LEU A 337 -32.05 -18.26 -4.42
CA LEU A 337 -30.99 -17.68 -5.30
C LEU A 337 -31.47 -16.73 -6.43
N THR A 338 -32.75 -16.37 -6.46
CA THR A 338 -33.39 -15.51 -7.46
C THR A 338 -33.90 -14.18 -6.87
N ALA A 339 -33.43 -13.76 -5.70
CA ALA A 339 -33.78 -12.45 -5.14
C ALA A 339 -33.19 -11.33 -6.04
N SER A 340 -34.06 -10.52 -6.64
CA SER A 340 -33.70 -9.39 -7.49
C SER A 340 -34.33 -8.11 -6.96
N LEU A 341 -33.63 -6.98 -7.05
CA LEU A 341 -34.21 -5.65 -6.85
C LEU A 341 -35.24 -5.37 -7.95
N ARG A 342 -36.54 -5.32 -7.62
CA ARG A 342 -37.57 -4.85 -8.57
C ARG A 342 -37.91 -3.39 -8.28
N GLY A 343 -37.26 -2.48 -9.01
CA GLY A 343 -37.68 -1.08 -9.10
C GLY A 343 -38.95 -0.96 -9.96
N GLY A 344 -40.12 -1.04 -9.33
CA GLY A 344 -41.39 -0.73 -9.99
C GLY A 344 -41.61 0.77 -10.15
N HIS A 345 -40.87 1.45 -11.03
CA HIS A 345 -41.20 2.82 -11.41
C HIS A 345 -42.43 2.79 -12.33
N ARG A 346 -43.62 2.97 -11.77
CA ARG A 346 -44.81 3.34 -12.55
C ARG A 346 -44.87 4.86 -12.64
N ILE A 347 -44.08 5.45 -13.54
CA ILE A 347 -44.24 6.86 -13.92
C ILE A 347 -45.39 6.89 -14.93
N TRP A 348 -46.53 7.44 -14.51
CA TRP A 348 -47.69 7.67 -15.36
C TRP A 348 -47.39 8.88 -16.25
N THR A 349 -47.19 8.67 -17.56
CA THR A 349 -47.38 9.71 -18.57
C THR A 349 -48.61 9.33 -19.42
N GLY A 350 -49.49 10.31 -19.63
CA GLY A 350 -50.86 10.10 -20.09
C GLY A 350 -51.02 9.67 -21.56
N SER A 351 -52.08 8.87 -21.76
CA SER A 351 -52.85 8.54 -22.96
C SER A 351 -52.15 8.00 -24.22
N THR A 352 -52.35 6.70 -24.47
CA THR A 352 -52.92 6.24 -25.75
C THR A 352 -53.87 5.07 -25.47
N THR A 353 -55.12 5.23 -25.87
CA THR A 353 -56.11 4.15 -25.99
C THR A 353 -55.60 3.08 -26.94
N CYS A 354 -55.53 1.82 -26.49
CA CYS A 354 -55.74 0.67 -27.36
C CYS A 354 -56.41 -0.44 -26.54
N SER A 355 -57.67 -0.68 -26.86
CA SER A 355 -58.48 -1.80 -26.40
C SER A 355 -57.90 -3.13 -26.85
N GLY A 356 -57.87 -4.12 -25.95
CA GLY A 356 -57.56 -5.51 -26.28
C GLY A 356 -58.11 -6.43 -25.21
N SER A 357 -59.41 -6.72 -25.28
CA SER A 357 -60.07 -7.72 -24.45
C SER A 357 -59.55 -9.13 -24.76
N THR A 358 -59.06 -9.87 -23.77
CA THR A 358 -59.03 -11.33 -23.83
C THR A 358 -60.10 -11.89 -22.91
N ARG A 359 -61.21 -12.27 -23.55
CA ARG A 359 -62.32 -13.07 -23.03
C ARG A 359 -61.80 -14.36 -22.36
N PRO A 360 -62.29 -14.79 -21.19
CA PRO A 360 -62.09 -16.17 -20.76
C PRO A 360 -62.93 -17.10 -21.66
N PRO A 361 -62.43 -18.29 -22.03
CA PRO A 361 -63.27 -19.31 -22.65
C PRO A 361 -64.32 -19.77 -21.63
N ARG A 362 -65.59 -19.64 -22.01
CA ARG A 362 -66.70 -20.36 -21.39
C ARG A 362 -66.44 -21.86 -21.55
N SER A 363 -66.36 -22.60 -20.45
CA SER A 363 -66.63 -24.03 -20.47
C SER A 363 -68.15 -24.22 -20.41
N ASN A 364 -68.74 -24.69 -21.51
CA ASN A 364 -70.05 -25.32 -21.48
C ASN A 364 -69.90 -26.74 -20.92
N ARG A 365 -70.39 -26.97 -19.71
CA ARG A 365 -71.40 -27.98 -19.39
C ARG A 365 -71.96 -27.74 -18.00
#